data_AF-A0A0Q0U8H3-F1
#
_entry.id   AF-A0A0Q0U8H3-F1
#
_cell.length_a   1.000
_cell.length_b   1.000
_cell.length_c   1.000
_cell.angle_alpha   90.00
_cell.angle_beta   90.00
_cell.angle_gamma   90.00
#
_symmetry.space_group_name_H-M   'P 1'
#
loop_
_entity.id
_entity.type
_entity.pdbx_description
1 polymer ?
#
loop_
_entity_poly.entity_id
_entity_poly.type
_entity_poly.pdbx_seq_one_letter_code
_entity_poly.pdbx_strand_id
1 'polypeptide(L)'
;MKKESLDFLARVSIAISLLVVVGTLLAMLFTDWGVDRFLVVTLPAGLVALVVALVGKSAKGAAAAIGAAICPLLIFWLSFFVYQMLYLISFGHIVPG
;
A
#
# COMPACT_ATOMS: atom_id res chain seq x y z
N MET A 1 -31.04 -7.39 -9.87
CA MET A 1 -29.97 -8.37 -9.58
C MET A 1 -28.57 -7.96 -10.06
N LYS A 2 -28.29 -7.67 -11.35
CA LYS A 2 -26.92 -7.37 -11.82
C LYS A 2 -26.24 -6.12 -11.22
N LYS A 3 -27.01 -5.12 -10.78
CA LYS A 3 -26.49 -3.84 -10.27
C LYS A 3 -25.99 -3.94 -8.82
N GLU A 4 -26.71 -4.72 -8.00
CA GLU A 4 -26.35 -4.93 -6.58
C GLU A 4 -25.07 -5.77 -6.43
N SER A 5 -24.84 -6.75 -7.31
CA SER A 5 -23.61 -7.55 -7.31
C SER A 5 -22.37 -6.72 -7.68
N LEU A 6 -22.51 -5.74 -8.59
CA LEU A 6 -21.41 -4.85 -8.97
C LEU A 6 -21.05 -3.87 -7.84
N ASP A 7 -22.05 -3.32 -7.16
CA ASP A 7 -21.83 -2.45 -6.00
C ASP A 7 -21.22 -3.22 -4.81
N PHE A 8 -21.63 -4.46 -4.61
CA PHE A 8 -21.02 -5.33 -3.60
C PHE A 8 -19.53 -5.60 -3.89
N LEU A 9 -19.19 -5.98 -5.12
CA LEU A 9 -17.78 -6.21 -5.51
C LEU A 9 -16.93 -4.94 -5.40
N ALA A 10 -17.48 -3.78 -5.72
CA ALA A 10 -16.78 -2.50 -5.57
C ALA A 10 -16.47 -2.21 -4.09
N ARG A 11 -17.42 -2.45 -3.17
CA ARG A 11 -17.21 -2.29 -1.73
C ARG A 11 -16.19 -3.27 -1.19
N VAL A 12 -16.22 -4.53 -1.64
CA VAL A 12 -15.24 -5.56 -1.26
C VAL A 12 -13.84 -5.19 -1.76
N SER A 13 -13.71 -4.72 -3.00
CA SER A 13 -12.43 -4.24 -3.54
C SER A 13 -11.86 -3.06 -2.74
N ILE A 14 -12.70 -2.09 -2.36
CA ILE A 14 -12.30 -0.98 -1.50
C ILE A 14 -11.89 -1.49 -0.12
N ALA A 15 -12.66 -2.39 0.49
CA ALA A 15 -12.37 -2.96 1.80
C ALA A 15 -11.04 -3.73 1.81
N ILE A 16 -10.78 -4.55 0.78
CA ILE A 16 -9.51 -5.26 0.62
C ILE A 16 -8.37 -4.25 0.43
N SER A 17 -8.55 -3.24 -0.41
CA SER A 17 -7.53 -2.20 -0.63
C SER A 17 -7.17 -1.46 0.67
N LEU A 18 -8.19 -1.11 1.46
CA LEU A 18 -8.03 -0.48 2.78
C LEU A 18 -7.34 -1.41 3.77
N LEU A 19 -7.73 -2.70 3.79
CA LEU A 19 -7.11 -3.72 4.63
C LEU A 19 -5.63 -3.91 4.27
N VAL A 20 -5.29 -3.88 2.98
CA VAL A 20 -3.90 -3.92 2.52
C VAL A 20 -3.17 -2.70 3.04
N VAL A 21 -3.63 -1.48 2.78
CA VAL A 21 -2.93 -0.26 3.24
C VAL A 21 -2.72 -0.24 4.76
N VAL A 22 -3.79 -0.48 5.53
CA VAL A 22 -3.74 -0.45 7.00
C VAL A 22 -2.90 -1.60 7.54
N GLY A 23 -3.08 -2.81 7.02
CA GLY A 23 -2.29 -3.97 7.40
C GLY A 23 -0.82 -3.77 7.11
N THR A 24 -0.49 -3.10 6.01
CA THR A 24 0.90 -2.82 5.68
C THR A 24 1.52 -1.74 6.56
N LEU A 25 0.77 -0.66 6.83
CA LEU A 25 1.20 0.38 7.77
C LEU A 25 1.45 -0.18 9.17
N LEU A 26 0.55 -1.05 9.64
CA LEU A 26 0.71 -1.74 10.93
C LEU A 26 1.91 -2.68 10.91
N ALA A 27 2.10 -3.47 9.86
CA ALA A 27 3.29 -4.32 9.75
C ALA A 27 4.57 -3.50 9.80
N MET A 28 4.62 -2.34 9.13
CA MET A 28 5.77 -1.43 9.18
C MET A 28 6.02 -0.86 10.59
N LEU A 29 4.96 -0.65 11.38
CA LEU A 29 5.08 -0.13 12.75
C LEU A 29 5.52 -1.20 13.76
N PHE A 30 5.13 -2.46 13.54
CA PHE A 30 5.31 -3.56 14.50
C PHE A 30 6.40 -4.57 14.10
N THR A 31 6.96 -4.47 12.90
CA THR A 31 8.01 -5.37 12.42
C THR A 31 9.15 -4.62 11.76
N ASP A 32 10.40 -4.95 12.14
CA ASP A 32 11.63 -4.51 11.46
C ASP A 32 11.82 -5.25 10.12
N TRP A 33 10.77 -5.34 9.32
CA TRP A 33 10.89 -5.97 8.01
C TRP A 33 11.59 -5.02 7.04
N GLY A 34 12.68 -5.51 6.45
CA GLY A 34 13.33 -4.86 5.34
C GLY A 34 12.39 -4.62 4.17
N VAL A 35 12.74 -3.63 3.35
CA VAL A 35 11.99 -3.16 2.17
C VAL A 35 11.70 -4.30 1.19
N ASP A 36 12.61 -5.27 1.11
CA ASP A 36 12.52 -6.47 0.29
C ASP A 36 11.32 -7.34 0.68
N ARG A 37 11.17 -7.68 1.97
CA ARG A 37 10.02 -8.47 2.46
C ARG A 37 8.72 -7.69 2.36
N PHE A 38 8.79 -6.38 2.55
CA PHE A 38 7.63 -5.51 2.48
C PHE A 38 7.04 -5.48 1.07
N LEU A 39 7.88 -5.35 0.04
CA LEU A 39 7.48 -5.41 -1.37
C LEU A 39 6.92 -6.79 -1.73
N VAL A 40 7.52 -7.87 -1.23
CA VAL A 40 7.05 -9.25 -1.49
C VAL A 40 5.63 -9.49 -0.96
N VAL A 41 5.20 -8.81 0.11
CA VAL A 41 3.85 -8.99 0.68
C VAL A 41 2.84 -7.99 0.10
N THR A 42 3.22 -6.73 -0.06
CA THR A 42 2.32 -5.66 -0.55
C THR A 42 1.95 -5.77 -2.01
N LEU A 43 2.93 -6.04 -2.88
CA LEU A 43 2.69 -6.11 -4.32
C LEU A 43 1.64 -7.17 -4.67
N PRO A 44 1.75 -8.43 -4.20
CA PRO A 44 0.74 -9.44 -4.47
C PRO A 44 -0.63 -9.07 -3.91
N ALA A 45 -0.68 -8.50 -2.71
CA ALA A 45 -1.95 -8.13 -2.08
C ALA A 45 -2.67 -6.99 -2.83
N GLY A 46 -1.92 -5.98 -3.30
CA GLY A 46 -2.44 -4.93 -4.18
C GLY A 46 -2.90 -5.47 -5.53
N LEU A 47 -2.18 -6.45 -6.08
CA LEU A 47 -2.53 -7.11 -7.35
C LEU A 47 -3.82 -7.94 -7.23
N VAL A 48 -4.02 -8.63 -6.10
CA VAL A 48 -5.29 -9.33 -5.78
C VAL A 48 -6.44 -8.32 -5.68
N ALA A 49 -6.25 -7.20 -4.99
CA ALA A 49 -7.26 -6.15 -4.90
C ALA A 49 -7.62 -5.58 -6.30
N LEU A 50 -6.63 -5.45 -7.18
CA LEU A 50 -6.80 -5.00 -8.56
C LEU A 50 -7.59 -6.01 -9.40
N VAL A 51 -7.26 -7.30 -9.31
CA VAL A 51 -7.98 -8.37 -10.02
C VAL A 51 -9.45 -8.41 -9.57
N VAL A 52 -9.72 -8.31 -8.27
CA VAL A 52 -11.09 -8.25 -7.73
C VAL A 52 -11.84 -7.02 -8.26
N ALA A 53 -11.17 -5.87 -8.35
CA ALA A 53 -11.76 -4.66 -8.90
C ALA A 53 -12.11 -4.77 -10.39
N LEU A 54 -11.22 -5.38 -11.18
CA LEU A 54 -11.38 -5.59 -12.62
C LEU A 54 -12.51 -6.59 -12.91
N VAL A 55 -12.59 -7.69 -12.15
CA VAL A 55 -13.72 -8.64 -12.22
C VAL A 55 -15.04 -7.96 -11.87
N GLY A 56 -15.02 -7.07 -10.88
CA GLY A 56 -16.16 -6.23 -10.50
C GLY A 56 -16.47 -5.09 -11.47
N LYS A 57 -15.71 -4.91 -12.56
CA LYS A 57 -15.84 -3.79 -13.53
C LYS A 57 -16.00 -2.42 -12.85
N SER A 58 -15.36 -2.24 -11.70
CA SER A 58 -15.48 -1.04 -10.90
C SER A 58 -14.24 -0.18 -11.08
N ALA A 59 -14.37 0.90 -11.87
CA ALA A 59 -13.29 1.87 -12.06
C ALA A 59 -12.82 2.49 -10.73
N LYS A 60 -13.75 2.69 -9.78
CA LYS A 60 -13.44 3.19 -8.43
C LYS A 60 -12.66 2.18 -7.60
N GLY A 61 -13.02 0.90 -7.67
CA GLY A 61 -12.27 -0.18 -7.01
C GLY A 61 -10.87 -0.34 -7.58
N ALA A 62 -10.72 -0.18 -8.91
CA ALA A 62 -9.43 -0.28 -9.57
C ALA A 62 -8.50 0.87 -9.15
N ALA A 63 -9.02 2.11 -9.11
CA ALA A 63 -8.29 3.26 -8.61
C ALA A 63 -7.87 3.07 -7.13
N ALA A 64 -8.76 2.53 -6.28
CA ALA A 64 -8.45 2.23 -4.89
C ALA A 64 -7.36 1.16 -4.73
N ALA A 65 -7.40 0.10 -5.56
CA ALA A 65 -6.39 -0.96 -5.55
C ALA A 65 -5.02 -0.47 -6.03
N ILE A 66 -4.98 0.35 -7.08
CA ILE A 66 -3.74 1.00 -7.55
C ILE A 66 -3.20 1.92 -6.46
N GLY A 67 -4.06 2.75 -5.86
CA GLY A 67 -3.70 3.60 -4.74
C GLY A 67 -3.13 2.80 -3.56
N ALA A 68 -3.75 1.66 -3.23
CA ALA A 68 -3.29 0.79 -2.16
C ALA A 68 -1.93 0.10 -2.47
N ALA A 69 -1.64 -0.19 -3.74
CA ALA A 69 -0.35 -0.72 -4.14
C ALA A 69 0.76 0.35 -4.14
N ILE A 70 0.43 1.61 -4.46
CA ILE A 70 1.40 2.71 -4.57
C ILE A 70 1.64 3.42 -3.23
N CYS A 71 0.61 3.50 -2.37
CA CYS A 71 0.67 4.22 -1.09
C CYS A 71 1.84 3.79 -0.18
N PRO A 72 2.14 2.49 -0.01
CA PRO A 72 3.27 2.07 0.81
C PRO A 72 4.62 2.51 0.22
N LEU A 73 4.72 2.55 -1.11
CA LEU A 73 5.92 3.00 -1.82
C LEU A 73 6.17 4.50 -1.61
N LEU A 74 5.10 5.31 -1.65
CA LEU A 74 5.17 6.75 -1.39
C LEU A 74 5.58 7.06 0.05
N ILE A 75 5.03 6.31 1.01
CA ILE A 75 5.39 6.44 2.43
C ILE A 75 6.86 6.09 2.64
N PHE A 76 7.34 5.02 2.00
CA PHE A 76 8.75 4.65 2.06
C PHE A 76 9.67 5.74 1.47
N TRP A 77 9.31 6.28 0.30
CA TRP A 77 10.04 7.39 -0.32
C TRP A 77 10.08 8.65 0.55
N LEU A 78 8.96 8.99 1.18
CA LEU A 78 8.89 10.13 2.09
C LEU A 78 9.80 9.91 3.31
N SER A 79 9.75 8.72 3.93
CA SER A 79 10.63 8.36 5.05
C SER A 79 12.11 8.42 4.66
N PHE A 80 12.48 7.95 3.47
CA PHE A 80 13.85 8.05 2.96
C PHE A 80 14.27 9.51 2.74
N PHE A 81 13.38 10.35 2.20
CA PHE A 81 13.67 11.77 2.00
C PHE A 81 13.87 12.50 3.33
N VAL A 82 13.01 12.23 4.32
CA VAL A 82 13.15 12.75 5.69
C VAL A 82 14.46 12.28 6.32
N TYR A 83 14.80 11.00 6.17
CA TYR A 83 16.07 10.46 6.63
C TYR A 83 17.27 11.18 6.00
N GLN A 84 17.26 11.39 4.68
CA GLN A 84 18.33 12.11 3.98
C GLN A 84 18.44 13.57 4.43
N MET A 85 17.31 14.24 4.68
CA MET A 85 17.32 15.59 5.25
C MET A 85 17.94 15.59 6.64
N LEU A 86 17.56 14.66 7.51
CA LEU A 86 18.12 14.52 8.86
C LEU A 86 19.61 14.18 8.81
N TYR A 87 20.03 13.29 7.90
CA TYR A 87 21.43 12.96 7.65
C TYR A 87 22.25 14.21 7.30
N LEU A 88 21.75 15.02 6.36
CA LEU A 88 22.39 16.27 5.94
C LEU A 88 22.46 17.29 7.08
N ILE A 89 21.35 17.49 7.80
CA ILE A 89 21.31 18.42 8.96
C ILE A 89 22.25 17.96 10.08
N SER A 90 22.40 16.64 10.25
CA SER A 90 23.26 16.04 11.25
C SER A 90 24.72 15.87 10.80
N PHE A 91 25.13 16.44 9.66
CA PHE A 91 26.48 16.30 9.09
C PHE A 91 26.95 14.85 8.95
N GLY A 92 26.03 13.92 8.69
CA GLY A 92 26.33 12.50 8.53
C GLY A 92 26.53 11.72 9.83
N HIS A 93 26.20 12.29 10.99
CA HIS A 93 26.24 11.55 12.27
C HIS A 93 25.07 10.57 12.45
N ILE A 94 24.01 10.68 11.64
CA ILE A 94 22.93 9.68 11.61
C ILE A 94 23.36 8.61 10.62
N VAL A 95 23.48 7.36 11.06
CA VAL A 95 23.86 6.22 10.23
C VAL A 95 22.62 5.33 10.09
N PRO A 96 22.31 4.77 8.90
CA PRO A 96 21.15 3.92 8.76
C PRO A 96 21.43 2.63 9.55
N GLY A 97 20.60 2.35 10.55
CA GLY A 97 20.61 1.10 11.31
C GLY A 97 20.05 -0.06 10.50
#